data_AF-A0A916IAR7-F1
#
_entry.id   AF-A0A916IAR7-F1
#
_cell.length_a   1.000
_cell.length_b   1.000
_cell.length_c   1.000
_cell.angle_alpha   90.00
_cell.angle_beta   90.00
_cell.angle_gamma   90.00
#
_symmetry.space_group_name_H-M   'P 1'
#
loop_
_entity.id
_entity.type
_entity.pdbx_description
1 polymer ?
#
loop_
_entity_poly.entity_id
_entity_poly.type
_entity_poly.pdbx_seq_one_letter_code
_entity_poly.pdbx_strand_id
1 'polypeptide(L)' 'MAKEYRFDYNKAKPNRFAARMKDAPLVAVIDPDVAKVFTTAEQVNTALRALISAMPKERMVEK' A
#
# COMPACT_ATOMS: atom_id res chain seq x y z
N MET A 1 -29.73 -17.44 -10.73
CA MET A 1 -29.56 -15.97 -10.71
C MET A 1 -30.52 -15.35 -11.71
N ALA A 2 -31.37 -14.44 -11.28
CA ALA A 2 -32.38 -13.82 -12.13
C ALA A 2 -31.73 -12.82 -13.13
N LYS A 3 -32.41 -12.51 -14.23
CA LYS A 3 -31.82 -11.74 -15.37
C LYS A 3 -31.40 -10.32 -14.94
N GLU A 4 -32.14 -9.74 -14.01
CA GLU A 4 -31.92 -8.42 -13.41
C GLU A 4 -30.59 -8.28 -12.65
N TYR A 5 -29.93 -9.39 -12.30
CA TYR A 5 -28.63 -9.39 -11.61
C TYR A 5 -27.43 -9.61 -12.55
N ARG A 6 -27.64 -9.65 -13.88
CA ARG A 6 -26.56 -9.74 -14.86
C ARG A 6 -25.99 -8.35 -15.16
N PHE A 7 -25.20 -7.82 -14.23
CA PHE A 7 -24.56 -6.52 -14.41
C PHE A 7 -23.33 -6.61 -15.33
N ASP A 8 -23.27 -5.72 -16.31
CA ASP A 8 -22.07 -5.50 -17.15
C ASP A 8 -21.19 -4.44 -16.49
N TYR A 9 -20.22 -4.89 -15.69
CA TYR A 9 -19.33 -4.00 -14.95
C TYR A 9 -18.40 -3.17 -15.85
N ASN A 10 -18.23 -3.51 -17.13
CA ASN A 10 -17.48 -2.68 -18.07
C ASN A 10 -18.20 -1.37 -18.40
N LYS A 11 -19.54 -1.33 -18.22
CA LYS A 11 -20.37 -0.13 -18.40
C LYS A 11 -20.63 0.61 -17.08
N ALA A 12 -20.10 0.11 -15.97
CA ALA A 12 -20.28 0.74 -14.66
C ALA A 12 -19.51 2.06 -14.59
N LYS A 13 -20.06 3.03 -13.87
CA LYS A 13 -19.33 4.25 -13.55
C LYS A 13 -18.21 3.92 -12.55
N PRO A 14 -17.01 4.52 -12.69
CA PRO A 14 -15.96 4.40 -11.69
C PRO A 14 -16.48 4.77 -10.30
N ASN A 15 -16.02 4.04 -9.28
CA ASN A 15 -16.42 4.30 -7.89
C ASN A 15 -16.04 5.74 -7.51
N ARG A 16 -17.04 6.56 -7.13
CA ARG A 16 -16.85 7.98 -6.72
C ARG A 16 -15.91 8.15 -5.53
N PHE A 17 -15.66 7.10 -4.76
CA PHE A 17 -14.73 7.09 -3.64
C PHE A 17 -13.35 6.52 -3.98
N ALA A 18 -13.16 5.96 -5.19
CA ALA A 18 -11.86 5.40 -5.60
C ALA A 18 -10.75 6.47 -5.53
N ALA A 19 -11.06 7.71 -5.88
CA ALA A 19 -10.11 8.83 -5.74
C ALA A 19 -9.69 9.06 -4.28
N ARG A 20 -10.59 8.86 -3.31
CA ARG A 20 -10.29 8.99 -1.87
C ARG A 20 -9.44 7.84 -1.34
N MET A 21 -9.41 6.72 -2.06
CA MET A 21 -8.56 5.57 -1.73
C MET A 21 -7.18 5.66 -2.41
N LYS A 22 -6.93 6.64 -3.28
CA LYS A 22 -5.59 6.87 -3.84
C LYS A 22 -4.58 7.21 -2.76
N ASP A 23 -5.03 7.93 -1.74
CA ASP A 23 -4.24 8.31 -0.58
C ASP A 23 -4.44 7.34 0.60
N ALA A 24 -5.10 6.20 0.37
CA ALA A 24 -5.22 5.19 1.42
C ALA A 24 -3.82 4.73 1.82
N PRO A 25 -3.52 4.66 3.12
CA PRO A 25 -2.21 4.23 3.56
C PRO A 25 -1.96 2.81 3.05
N LEU A 26 -0.82 2.61 2.39
CA LEU A 26 -0.34 1.27 2.06
C LEU A 26 -0.15 0.50 3.37
N VAL A 27 -0.93 -0.56 3.56
CA VAL A 27 -0.81 -1.44 4.72
C VAL A 27 0.17 -2.54 4.39
N ALA A 28 1.30 -2.56 5.08
CA ALA A 28 2.29 -3.63 5.01
C ALA A 28 2.22 -4.46 6.30
N VAL A 29 2.19 -5.78 6.15
CA VAL A 29 2.31 -6.71 7.28
C VAL A 29 3.81 -7.00 7.49
N ILE A 30 4.26 -6.93 8.73
CA ILE A 30 5.62 -7.28 9.15
C ILE A 30 5.59 -8.51 10.04
N ASP A 31 6.72 -9.22 10.10
CA ASP A 31 6.82 -10.42 10.92
C ASP A 31 6.78 -10.10 12.43
N PRO A 32 6.30 -11.04 13.27
CA PRO A 32 6.07 -10.80 14.70
C PRO A 32 7.34 -10.46 15.49
N ASP A 33 8.49 -10.93 15.08
CA ASP A 33 9.79 -10.62 15.69
C ASP A 33 10.20 -9.16 15.42
N VAL A 34 9.97 -8.67 14.20
CA VAL A 34 10.21 -7.26 13.83
C VAL A 34 9.25 -6.34 14.57
N ALA A 35 7.98 -6.74 14.69
CA ALA A 35 6.96 -5.98 15.42
C ALA A 35 7.25 -5.82 16.93
N LYS A 36 8.06 -6.72 17.54
CA LYS A 36 8.51 -6.57 18.93
C LYS A 36 9.52 -5.43 19.10
N VAL A 37 10.30 -5.15 18.05
CA VAL A 37 11.33 -4.10 18.07
C VAL A 37 10.72 -2.74 17.73
N PHE A 38 9.82 -2.70 16.73
CA PHE A 38 9.16 -1.47 16.30
C PHE A 38 7.68 -1.49 16.71
N THR A 39 7.36 -0.78 17.79
CA THR A 39 6.01 -0.77 18.37
C THR A 39 5.11 0.33 17.78
N THR A 40 5.69 1.27 17.02
CA THR A 40 4.94 2.34 16.36
C THR A 40 5.32 2.49 14.89
N ALA A 41 4.36 2.96 14.08
CA ALA A 41 4.59 3.26 12.67
C ALA A 41 5.67 4.34 12.46
N GLU A 42 5.81 5.28 13.41
CA GLU A 42 6.85 6.32 13.36
C GLU A 42 8.26 5.73 13.48
N GLN A 43 8.46 4.76 14.38
CA GLN A 43 9.75 4.08 14.54
C GLN A 43 10.13 3.30 13.27
N VAL A 44 9.17 2.56 12.69
CA VAL A 44 9.37 1.84 11.42
C VAL A 44 9.76 2.81 10.31
N ASN A 45 8.98 3.88 10.13
CA ASN A 45 9.22 4.85 9.06
C ASN A 45 10.58 5.56 9.20
N THR A 46 10.99 5.87 10.42
CA THR A 46 12.29 6.50 10.68
C THR A 46 13.44 5.57 10.31
N ALA A 47 13.37 4.30 10.72
CA ALA A 47 14.38 3.30 10.40
C ALA A 47 14.49 3.04 8.88
N LEU A 48 13.34 2.88 8.20
CA LEU A 48 13.30 2.66 6.75
C LEU A 48 13.87 3.86 5.97
N ARG A 49 13.59 5.10 6.38
CA ARG A 49 14.17 6.30 5.74
C ARG A 49 15.67 6.41 5.93
N ALA A 50 16.18 6.04 7.12
CA ALA A 50 17.61 5.99 7.38
C ALA A 50 18.30 4.95 6.47
N LEU A 51 17.68 3.77 6.31
CA LEU A 51 18.14 2.75 5.38
C LEU A 51 18.14 3.24 3.93
N ILE A 52 17.07 3.86 3.45
CA ILE A 52 17.00 4.44 2.10
C ILE A 52 18.12 5.47 1.90
N SER A 53 18.40 6.30 2.90
CA SER A 53 19.46 7.32 2.84
C SER A 53 20.87 6.73 2.80
N ALA A 54 21.06 5.57 3.43
CA ALA A 54 22.33 4.86 3.47
C ALA A 54 22.56 3.94 2.26
N MET A 55 21.51 3.62 1.48
CA MET A 55 21.63 2.77 0.30
C MET A 55 22.25 3.52 -0.89
N PRO A 56 23.15 2.88 -1.67
CA PRO A 56 23.71 3.47 -2.87
C PRO A 56 22.62 3.70 -3.93
N LYS A 57 22.57 4.91 -4.49
CA LYS A 57 21.52 5.39 -5.41
C LYS A 57 21.38 4.59 -6.72
N GLU A 58 22.39 3.79 -7.09
CA GLU A 58 22.45 3.12 -8.39
C GLU A 58 21.48 1.95 -8.55
N ARG A 59 20.84 1.45 -7.48
CA ARG A 59 19.95 0.28 -7.56
C ARG A 59 18.45 0.60 -7.64
N MET A 60 18.06 1.88 -7.69
CA MET A 60 16.65 2.29 -7.63
C MET A 60 15.99 2.49 -9.01
N VAL A 61 16.60 2.00 -10.09
CA VAL A 61 15.96 1.88 -11.40
C VAL A 61 16.33 0.53 -12.02
N GLU A 62 15.61 -0.53 -11.64
CA GLU A 62 15.33 -1.58 -12.61
C GLU A 62 14.03 -2.33 -12.27
N LYS A 63 13.10 -2.22 -13.24
CA LYS A 63 11.80 -2.88 -13.44
C LYS A 63 10.57 -2.31 -12.75
#